data_AF-A0AAD2DL50-F1
#
_entry.id   AF-A0AAD2DL50-F1
#
_cell.length_a   1.000
_cell.length_b   1.000
_cell.length_c   1.000
_cell.angle_alpha   90.00
_cell.angle_beta   90.00
_cell.angle_gamma   90.00
#
_symmetry.space_group_name_H-M   'P 1'
#
loop_
_entity.id
_entity.type
_entity.pdbx_description
1 polymer ?
#
loop_
_entity_poly.entity_id
_entity_poly.type
_entity_poly.pdbx_seq_one_letter_code
_entity_poly.pdbx_strand_id
1 'polypeptide(L)'
;MKGFAVILLVVVAIVHMFMAKPGEAVSCGQVESQISPCLTYLSQGGTPTAACCSGVKSLSQSLQNTQDRQTACGCLKTAASRYPNLKQDAASQLPTKCGVTIGVPISPTVDCSKISL
;
A
#
# COMPACT_ATOMS: atom_id res chain seq x y z
N MET A 1 -3.28 -18.34 35.03
CA MET A 1 -3.14 -16.90 34.68
C MET A 1 -1.84 -16.57 33.93
N LYS A 2 -0.68 -17.16 34.27
CA LYS A 2 0.61 -16.90 33.61
C LYS A 2 0.70 -17.42 32.16
N GLY A 3 0.07 -18.57 31.87
CA GLY A 3 0.12 -19.19 30.53
C GLY A 3 -0.65 -18.45 29.45
N PHE A 4 -1.78 -17.82 29.78
CA PHE A 4 -2.56 -17.02 28.80
C PHE A 4 -1.80 -15.77 28.34
N ALA A 5 -1.09 -15.11 29.26
CA ALA A 5 -0.26 -13.94 28.93
C ALA A 5 0.91 -14.31 28.01
N VAL A 6 1.53 -15.47 28.23
CA VAL A 6 2.61 -15.98 27.37
C VAL A 6 2.10 -16.36 25.98
N ILE A 7 0.93 -17.02 25.89
CA ILE A 7 0.31 -17.36 24.60
C ILE A 7 -0.06 -16.09 23.82
N LEU A 8 -0.65 -15.09 24.47
CA LEU A 8 -0.99 -13.81 23.82
C LEU A 8 0.26 -13.05 23.35
N LEU A 9 1.33 -13.00 24.14
CA LEU A 9 2.58 -12.37 23.74
C LEU A 9 3.26 -13.09 22.58
N VAL A 10 3.19 -14.43 22.53
CA VAL A 10 3.73 -15.24 21.43
C VAL A 10 2.91 -15.03 20.17
N VAL A 11 1.58 -14.99 20.24
CA VAL A 11 0.72 -14.71 19.06
C VAL A 11 0.97 -13.30 18.54
N VAL A 12 1.07 -12.29 19.42
CA VAL A 12 1.40 -10.91 19.03
C VAL A 12 2.81 -10.86 18.41
N ALA A 13 3.80 -11.53 18.98
CA ALA A 13 5.16 -11.57 18.43
C ALA A 13 5.23 -12.27 17.06
N ILE A 14 4.46 -13.35 16.85
CA ILE A 14 4.37 -14.05 15.55
C ILE A 14 3.69 -13.15 14.51
N VAL A 15 2.66 -12.38 14.88
CA VAL A 15 2.01 -11.41 13.99
C VAL A 15 2.97 -10.26 13.64
N HIS A 16 3.88 -9.86 14.54
CA HIS A 16 4.93 -8.87 14.24
C HIS A 16 6.09 -9.45 13.40
N MET A 17 6.40 -10.75 13.53
CA MET A 17 7.40 -11.43 12.69
C MET A 17 6.96 -11.60 11.23
N PHE A 18 5.65 -11.51 10.94
CA PHE A 18 5.14 -11.46 9.57
C PHE A 18 5.40 -10.11 8.85
N MET A 19 5.98 -9.11 9.53
CA MET A 19 6.14 -7.75 9.00
C MET A 19 7.58 -7.31 8.74
N ALA A 20 8.54 -8.25 8.61
CA ALA A 20 9.85 -7.89 8.09
C ALA A 20 10.61 -9.10 7.52
N LYS A 21 10.63 -9.23 6.18
CA LYS A 21 11.67 -9.98 5.48
C LYS A 21 12.78 -9.00 5.09
N PRO A 22 14.01 -9.15 5.60
CA PRO A 22 15.15 -8.36 5.15
C PRO A 22 15.68 -8.97 3.84
N GLY A 23 15.78 -8.13 2.81
CA GLY A 23 16.35 -8.46 1.50
C GLY A 23 15.60 -7.73 0.39
N GLU A 24 16.00 -6.49 0.08
CA GLU A 24 15.54 -5.70 -1.08
C GLU A 24 14.00 -5.58 -1.28
N ALA A 25 13.23 -5.66 -0.19
CA ALA A 25 11.77 -5.75 -0.24
C ALA A 25 11.11 -4.36 -0.26
N VAL A 26 10.06 -4.20 -1.08
CA VAL A 26 9.20 -3.01 -1.11
C VAL A 26 8.85 -2.57 0.31
N SER A 27 9.35 -1.40 0.74
CA SER A 27 9.11 -0.87 2.09
C SER A 27 7.95 0.12 2.10
N CYS A 28 7.24 0.24 3.23
CA CYS A 28 6.16 1.22 3.32
C CYS A 28 6.65 2.66 3.16
N GLY A 29 7.86 2.99 3.63
CA GLY A 29 8.44 4.32 3.41
C GLY A 29 8.67 4.62 1.92
N GLN A 30 9.07 3.62 1.13
CA GLN A 30 9.18 3.74 -0.32
C GLN A 30 7.81 3.85 -0.99
N VAL A 31 6.82 3.04 -0.58
CA VAL A 31 5.46 3.12 -1.14
C VAL A 31 4.84 4.50 -0.87
N GLU A 32 4.96 5.00 0.37
CA GLU A 32 4.44 6.30 0.75
C GLU A 32 5.15 7.45 0.01
N SER A 33 6.47 7.38 -0.19
CA SER A 33 7.20 8.42 -0.92
C SER A 33 6.81 8.48 -2.40
N GLN A 34 6.53 7.33 -3.03
CA GLN A 34 6.06 7.25 -4.41
C GLN A 34 4.63 7.79 -4.58
N ILE A 35 3.78 7.71 -3.54
CA ILE A 35 2.39 8.18 -3.58
C ILE A 35 2.20 9.59 -3.02
N SER A 36 3.14 10.11 -2.22
CA SER A 36 3.15 11.48 -1.71
C SER A 36 2.81 12.57 -2.76
N PRO A 37 3.39 12.57 -3.97
CA PRO A 37 3.02 13.55 -5.00
C PRO A 37 1.57 13.42 -5.52
N CYS A 38 0.89 12.32 -5.23
CA CYS A 38 -0.51 12.08 -5.62
C CYS A 38 -1.53 12.60 -4.62
N LEU A 39 -1.14 13.00 -3.40
CA LEU A 39 -2.07 13.32 -2.31
C LEU A 39 -3.08 14.42 -2.68
N THR A 40 -2.66 15.45 -3.41
CA THR A 40 -3.56 16.51 -3.89
C THR A 40 -4.63 15.95 -4.83
N TYR A 41 -4.24 15.11 -5.79
CA TYR A 41 -5.19 14.46 -6.70
C TYR A 41 -6.08 13.46 -5.94
N LEU A 42 -5.53 12.68 -5.03
CA LEU A 42 -6.27 11.70 -4.23
C LEU A 42 -7.31 12.35 -3.30
N SER A 43 -7.10 13.59 -2.89
CA SER A 43 -8.04 14.33 -2.02
C SER A 43 -8.98 15.26 -2.79
N GLN A 44 -8.52 15.89 -3.86
CA GLN A 44 -9.28 16.93 -4.57
C GLN A 44 -9.82 16.46 -5.93
N GLY A 45 -9.20 15.44 -6.54
CA GLY A 45 -9.49 14.97 -7.89
C GLY A 45 -8.73 15.77 -8.96
N GLY A 46 -9.25 15.81 -10.18
CA GLY A 46 -8.66 16.54 -11.31
C GLY A 46 -7.71 15.67 -12.15
N THR A 47 -6.52 16.20 -12.44
CA THR A 47 -5.50 15.51 -13.25
C THR A 47 -4.27 15.25 -12.39
N PRO A 48 -3.78 13.99 -12.32
CA PRO A 48 -2.56 13.69 -11.59
C PRO A 48 -1.36 14.40 -12.22
N THR A 49 -0.44 14.88 -11.38
CA THR A 49 0.79 15.52 -11.84
C THR A 49 1.73 14.50 -12.48
N ALA A 50 2.68 14.98 -13.30
CA ALA A 50 3.71 14.11 -13.87
C ALA A 50 4.53 13.39 -12.78
N ALA A 51 4.82 14.07 -11.67
CA ALA A 51 5.49 13.47 -10.51
C ALA A 51 4.65 12.36 -9.87
N CYS A 52 3.34 12.57 -9.72
CA CYS A 52 2.43 11.54 -9.23
C CYS A 52 2.45 10.30 -10.13
N CYS A 53 2.31 10.48 -11.44
CA CYS A 53 2.32 9.34 -12.37
C CYS A 53 3.67 8.63 -12.44
N SER A 54 4.78 9.36 -12.34
CA SER A 54 6.12 8.77 -12.21
C SER A 54 6.22 7.88 -10.97
N GLY A 55 5.65 8.35 -9.85
CA GLY A 55 5.63 7.59 -8.60
C GLY A 55 4.80 6.31 -8.68
N VAL A 56 3.59 6.41 -9.24
CA VAL A 56 2.72 5.23 -9.49
C VAL A 56 3.38 4.23 -10.42
N LYS A 57 4.07 4.71 -11.47
CA LYS A 57 4.81 3.85 -12.40
C LYS A 57 5.98 3.14 -11.71
N SER A 58 6.75 3.87 -10.91
CA SER A 58 7.87 3.31 -10.16
C SER A 58 7.38 2.27 -9.15
N LEU A 59 6.29 2.55 -8.45
CA LEU A 59 5.64 1.58 -7.57
C LEU A 59 5.25 0.33 -8.37
N SER A 60 4.55 0.47 -9.50
CA SER A 60 4.16 -0.66 -10.35
C SER A 60 5.33 -1.54 -10.79
N GLN A 61 6.51 -0.96 -11.05
CA GLN A 61 7.70 -1.70 -11.45
C GLN A 61 8.35 -2.47 -10.29
N SER A 62 8.14 -2.02 -9.05
CA SER A 62 8.61 -2.72 -7.84
C SER A 62 7.72 -3.89 -7.44
N LEU A 63 6.56 -4.08 -8.06
CA LEU A 63 5.58 -5.11 -7.70
C LEU A 63 5.73 -6.37 -8.54
N GLN A 64 6.90 -7.02 -8.44
CA GLN A 64 7.29 -8.12 -9.31
C GLN A 64 6.66 -9.46 -8.91
N ASN A 65 6.38 -9.65 -7.62
CA ASN A 65 5.80 -10.89 -7.11
C ASN A 65 4.63 -10.62 -6.15
N THR A 66 3.93 -11.69 -5.76
CA THR A 66 2.79 -11.62 -4.84
C THR A 66 3.17 -11.00 -3.49
N GLN A 67 4.36 -11.29 -2.97
CA GLN A 67 4.82 -10.78 -1.67
C GLN A 67 4.98 -9.25 -1.71
N ASP A 68 5.55 -8.71 -2.80
CA ASP A 68 5.69 -7.26 -3.00
C ASP A 68 4.33 -6.58 -3.09
N ARG A 69 3.38 -7.19 -3.81
CA ARG A 69 2.01 -6.69 -3.96
C ARG A 69 1.25 -6.68 -2.63
N GLN A 70 1.36 -7.75 -1.86
CA GLN A 70 0.75 -7.83 -0.53
C GLN A 70 1.35 -6.80 0.43
N THR A 71 2.67 -6.62 0.39
CA THR A 71 3.38 -5.62 1.20
C THR A 71 2.94 -4.21 0.83
N ALA A 72 3.01 -3.86 -0.46
CA ALA A 72 2.56 -2.56 -0.95
C ALA A 72 1.08 -2.31 -0.64
N CYS A 73 0.23 -3.32 -0.75
CA CYS A 73 -1.17 -3.22 -0.36
C CYS A 73 -1.34 -2.81 1.10
N GLY A 74 -0.62 -3.49 2.01
CA GLY A 74 -0.69 -3.18 3.44
C GLY A 74 -0.24 -1.74 3.73
N CYS A 75 0.82 -1.29 3.05
CA CYS A 75 1.32 0.07 3.14
C CYS A 75 0.29 1.09 2.61
N LEU A 76 -0.26 0.86 1.41
CA LEU A 76 -1.27 1.73 0.79
C LEU A 76 -2.54 1.80 1.61
N LYS A 77 -2.99 0.68 2.19
CA LYS A 77 -4.14 0.61 3.10
C LYS A 77 -3.92 1.48 4.34
N THR A 78 -2.76 1.33 4.97
CA THR A 78 -2.38 2.12 6.15
C THR A 78 -2.30 3.61 5.80
N ALA A 79 -1.64 3.95 4.70
CA ALA A 79 -1.55 5.32 4.21
C ALA A 79 -2.94 5.90 3.93
N ALA A 80 -3.77 5.20 3.16
CA ALA A 80 -5.14 5.63 2.84
C ALA A 80 -5.99 5.86 4.10
N SER A 81 -5.79 5.06 5.15
CA SER A 81 -6.51 5.21 6.41
C SER A 81 -6.12 6.48 7.18
N ARG A 82 -4.95 7.07 6.90
CA ARG A 82 -4.51 8.37 7.46
C ARG A 82 -5.10 9.57 6.73
N TYR A 83 -5.71 9.37 5.56
CA TYR A 83 -6.29 10.43 4.74
C TYR A 83 -7.82 10.31 4.71
N PRO A 84 -8.55 10.89 5.67
CA PRO A 84 -10.02 10.79 5.74
C PRO A 84 -10.72 11.42 4.53
N ASN A 85 -10.06 12.37 3.86
CA ASN A 85 -10.58 13.05 2.66
C ASN A 85 -10.19 12.35 1.35
N LEU A 86 -9.66 11.12 1.40
CA LEU A 86 -9.28 10.39 0.20
C LEU A 86 -10.52 10.00 -0.62
N LYS A 87 -10.57 10.47 -1.86
CA LYS A 87 -11.64 10.15 -2.82
C LYS A 87 -11.35 8.78 -3.43
N GLN A 88 -12.18 7.78 -3.10
CA GLN A 88 -12.05 6.43 -3.65
C GLN A 88 -12.09 6.42 -5.18
N ASP A 89 -12.94 7.25 -5.80
CA ASP A 89 -13.01 7.37 -7.26
C ASP A 89 -11.72 7.91 -7.88
N ALA A 90 -11.04 8.84 -7.20
CA ALA A 90 -9.76 9.35 -7.67
C ALA A 90 -8.69 8.25 -7.57
N ALA A 91 -8.66 7.54 -6.45
CA ALA A 91 -7.74 6.45 -6.18
C ALA A 91 -7.88 5.29 -7.19
N SER A 92 -9.11 4.90 -7.55
CA SER A 92 -9.39 3.85 -8.54
C SER A 92 -9.03 4.28 -9.97
N GLN A 93 -9.21 5.56 -10.31
CA GLN A 93 -8.87 6.09 -11.63
C GLN A 93 -7.40 6.44 -11.81
N LEU A 94 -6.64 6.59 -10.71
CA LEU A 94 -5.24 7.03 -10.75
C LEU A 94 -4.36 6.20 -11.69
N PRO A 95 -4.38 4.85 -11.64
CA PRO A 95 -3.51 4.03 -12.48
C PRO A 95 -3.83 4.23 -13.97
N THR A 96 -5.12 4.20 -14.32
CA THR A 96 -5.60 4.41 -15.69
C THR A 96 -5.24 5.80 -16.20
N LYS A 97 -5.41 6.86 -15.38
CA LYS A 97 -5.01 8.23 -15.76
C LYS A 97 -3.50 8.39 -15.94
N CYS A 98 -2.70 7.59 -15.25
CA CYS A 98 -1.25 7.56 -15.41
C CYS A 98 -0.76 6.58 -16.49
N GLY A 99 -1.67 5.85 -17.16
CA GLY A 99 -1.31 4.86 -18.18
C GLY A 99 -0.57 3.65 -17.62
N VAL A 100 -0.83 3.30 -16.36
CA VAL A 100 -0.17 2.19 -15.65
C VAL A 100 -1.20 1.20 -15.15
N THR A 101 -0.92 -0.10 -15.31
CA THR A 101 -1.71 -1.15 -14.66
C THR A 101 -1.04 -1.55 -13.36
N ILE A 102 -1.62 -1.15 -12.23
CA ILE A 102 -1.13 -1.54 -10.91
C ILE A 102 -2.00 -2.68 -10.36
N GLY A 103 -1.35 -3.79 -9.97
CA GLY A 103 -2.02 -4.97 -9.41
C GLY A 103 -2.42 -4.83 -7.94
N VAL A 104 -2.52 -3.60 -7.42
CA VAL A 104 -2.79 -3.31 -6.00
C VAL A 104 -3.71 -2.09 -5.90
N PRO A 105 -4.88 -2.20 -5.26
CA PRO A 105 -5.77 -1.07 -5.11
C PRO A 105 -5.30 -0.13 -3.98
N ILE A 106 -5.53 1.17 -4.18
CA ILE A 106 -5.31 2.20 -3.15
C ILE A 106 -6.63 2.39 -2.40
N SER A 107 -6.85 1.59 -1.36
CA SER A 107 -8.11 1.63 -0.60
C SER A 107 -7.88 1.31 0.88
N PRO A 108 -8.56 1.98 1.83
CA PRO A 108 -8.46 1.68 3.25
C PRO A 108 -9.17 0.37 3.63
N THR A 109 -10.07 -0.15 2.79
CA THR A 109 -10.88 -1.35 3.09
C THR A 109 -10.46 -2.59 2.30
N VAL A 110 -9.40 -2.50 1.49
CA VAL A 110 -8.88 -3.65 0.75
C VAL A 110 -8.45 -4.79 1.68
N ASP A 111 -8.78 -6.02 1.28
CA ASP A 111 -8.21 -7.24 1.84
C ASP A 111 -6.94 -7.63 1.05
N CYS A 112 -5.79 -7.27 1.60
CA CYS A 112 -4.49 -7.51 0.97
C CYS A 112 -4.15 -9.00 0.84
N SER A 113 -4.77 -9.88 1.64
CA SER A 113 -4.54 -11.32 1.58
C SER A 113 -5.10 -11.95 0.30
N LYS A 114 -6.04 -11.28 -0.37
CA LYS A 114 -6.65 -11.72 -1.63
C LYS A 114 -5.85 -11.31 -2.87
N ILE A 115 -4.74 -10.60 -2.69
CA ILE A 115 -3.90 -10.19 -3.81
C ILE A 115 -2.98 -11.34 -4.19
N SER A 116 -3.18 -11.82 -5.41
CA SER A 116 -2.35 -12.81 -6.10
C SER A 116 -1.69 -12.19 -7.34
N LEU A 117 -0.74 -12.92 -7.94
CA LEU A 117 0.00 -12.53 -9.15
C LEU A 117 -0.92 -12.32 -10.36
#